data_AF-A0A813URF1-F1
#
_entry.id   AF-A0A813URF1-F1
#
_cell.length_a   1.000
_cell.length_b   1.000
_cell.length_c   1.000
_cell.angle_alpha   90.00
_cell.angle_beta   90.00
_cell.angle_gamma   90.00
#
_symmetry.space_group_name_H-M   'P 1'
#
loop_
_entity.id
_entity.type
_entity.pdbx_description
1 polymer ?
#
loop_
_entity_poly.entity_id
_entity_poly.type
_entity_poly.pdbx_seq_one_letter_code
_entity_poly.pdbx_strand_id
1 'polypeptide(L)'
;MSLEEINQMEPNGSTALHVAAYQGHEKIVELLLQKGACYSTVNKYNCTPLDEAKTDKIKQLIHRRMNSTRFVSDASIEWILSTNDADFQASEYWEKLKTYGTDPQFYRLIAYIKKNYLGKDLQDIEGINTIKQYFDMAINEKDPVYLLQAYTAETGFYSTLNVHLAQLRLENLTAKENVSRAYYIGIIARHPKLETFSYTGVTFRGMMITNNDLKQYKRGTRILTKTFSSTSKQKDVALGFLRDNSGTDDRLSTICVYEIRNERTALDIEHISLFQDEKEVLILPYSAFKIIDIKLYENGSPRAEIKLKECEPW
;
A
#
# COMPACT_ATOMS: atom_id res chain seq x y z
N MET A 1 -2.15 23.74 17.41
CA MET A 1 -3.04 22.85 18.17
C MET A 1 -2.21 21.68 18.62
N SER A 2 -2.03 21.50 19.93
CA SER A 2 -1.32 20.36 20.48
C SER A 2 -2.20 19.10 20.39
N LEU A 3 -1.59 17.91 20.49
CA LEU A 3 -2.34 16.65 20.55
C LEU A 3 -3.27 16.58 21.77
N GLU A 4 -2.92 17.25 22.86
CA GLU A 4 -3.77 17.38 24.05
C GLU A 4 -5.01 18.23 23.77
N GLU A 5 -4.87 19.32 23.02
CA GLU A 5 -6.00 20.17 22.61
C GLU A 5 -6.94 19.44 21.63
N ILE A 6 -6.39 18.69 20.67
CA ILE A 6 -7.18 17.94 19.68
C ILE A 6 -8.04 16.84 20.33
N ASN A 7 -7.49 16.21 21.37
CA ASN A 7 -8.14 15.09 22.07
C ASN A 7 -8.86 15.51 23.34
N GLN A 8 -9.03 16.82 23.54
CA GLN A 8 -9.77 17.34 24.68
C GLN A 8 -11.20 16.78 24.66
N MET A 9 -11.63 16.29 25.82
CA MET A 9 -12.96 15.70 26.00
C MET A 9 -13.93 16.75 26.55
N GLU A 10 -15.14 16.73 26.01
CA GLU A 10 -16.29 17.42 26.57
C GLU A 10 -16.80 16.72 27.84
N PRO A 11 -17.72 17.32 28.62
CA PRO A 11 -18.22 16.72 29.86
C PRO A 11 -18.85 15.33 29.70
N ASN A 12 -19.35 14.98 28.50
CA ASN A 12 -19.87 13.66 28.16
C ASN A 12 -18.77 12.66 27.74
N GLY A 13 -17.49 13.05 27.75
CA GLY A 13 -16.36 12.24 27.29
C GLY A 13 -16.15 12.24 25.77
N SER A 14 -16.98 12.94 25.00
CA SER A 14 -16.81 13.04 23.55
C SER A 14 -15.67 13.98 23.19
N THR A 15 -14.92 13.62 22.16
CA THR A 15 -13.87 14.46 21.56
C THR A 15 -14.41 15.21 20.35
N ALA A 16 -13.64 16.16 19.81
CA ALA A 16 -13.97 16.81 18.55
C ALA A 16 -14.24 15.79 17.42
N LEU A 17 -13.54 14.65 17.43
CA LEU A 17 -13.70 13.59 16.43
C LEU A 17 -15.05 12.86 16.59
N HIS A 18 -15.52 12.62 17.81
CA HIS A 18 -16.87 12.08 18.06
C HIS A 18 -17.95 13.00 17.47
N VAL A 19 -17.89 14.29 17.82
CA VAL A 19 -18.89 15.26 17.37
C VAL A 19 -18.87 15.41 15.85
N ALA A 20 -17.69 15.47 15.23
CA ALA A 20 -17.57 15.54 13.78
C ALA A 20 -18.12 14.29 13.10
N ALA A 21 -17.86 13.10 13.65
CA ALA A 21 -18.36 11.84 13.13
C ALA A 21 -19.89 11.73 13.24
N TYR A 22 -20.44 12.09 14.40
CA TYR A 22 -21.86 12.10 14.70
C TYR A 22 -22.64 13.11 13.85
N GLN A 23 -22.09 14.30 13.59
CA GLN A 23 -22.76 15.32 12.80
C GLN A 23 -22.69 15.06 11.29
N GLY A 24 -21.80 14.17 10.84
CA GLY A 24 -21.59 13.89 9.42
C GLY A 24 -20.58 14.82 8.75
N HIS A 25 -19.67 15.42 9.51
CA HIS A 25 -18.72 16.42 9.00
C HIS A 25 -17.45 15.77 8.46
N GLU A 26 -17.54 15.15 7.29
CA GLU A 26 -16.44 14.40 6.64
C GLU A 26 -15.11 15.17 6.60
N LYS A 27 -15.12 16.42 6.11
CA LYS A 27 -13.90 17.25 6.01
C LYS A 27 -13.29 17.57 7.37
N ILE A 28 -14.11 17.69 8.42
CA ILE A 28 -13.63 17.93 9.78
C ILE A 28 -13.05 16.64 10.35
N VAL A 29 -13.70 15.49 10.12
CA VAL A 29 -13.17 14.16 10.48
C VAL A 29 -11.81 13.93 9.84
N GLU A 30 -11.65 14.17 8.54
CA GLU A 30 -10.37 14.07 7.83
C GLU A 30 -9.31 14.97 8.45
N LEU A 31 -9.62 16.25 8.68
CA LEU A 31 -8.69 17.21 9.26
C LEU A 31 -8.24 16.78 10.67
N LEU A 32 -9.18 16.35 11.52
CA LEU A 32 -8.89 15.90 12.88
C LEU A 32 -8.00 14.66 12.87
N LEU A 33 -8.33 13.67 12.02
CA LEU A 33 -7.51 12.47 11.84
C LEU A 33 -6.11 12.81 11.32
N GLN A 34 -5.99 13.73 10.36
CA GLN A 34 -4.71 14.24 9.85
C GLN A 34 -3.86 14.90 10.93
N LYS A 35 -4.49 15.58 11.90
CA LYS A 35 -3.81 16.20 13.03
C LYS A 35 -3.52 15.25 14.19
N GLY A 36 -3.83 13.95 14.04
CA GLY A 36 -3.54 12.92 15.03
C GLY A 36 -4.61 12.76 16.12
N ALA A 37 -5.86 13.11 15.83
CA ALA A 37 -6.96 12.84 16.74
C ALA A 37 -7.07 11.34 17.08
N CYS A 38 -7.24 11.07 18.37
CA CYS A 38 -7.42 9.73 18.91
C CYS A 38 -8.79 9.20 18.48
N TYR A 39 -8.77 8.18 17.64
CA TYR A 39 -9.96 7.53 17.10
C TYR A 39 -10.50 6.40 17.99
N SER A 40 -9.77 6.01 19.04
CA SER A 40 -10.14 4.91 19.94
C SER A 40 -10.63 5.38 21.31
N THR A 41 -10.67 6.70 21.54
CA THR A 41 -11.23 7.25 22.78
C THR A 41 -12.68 6.84 22.90
N VAL A 42 -13.06 6.37 24.08
CA VAL A 42 -14.43 5.97 24.39
C VAL A 42 -15.08 7.06 25.23
N ASN A 43 -16.25 7.54 24.83
CA ASN A 43 -17.01 8.52 25.60
C ASN A 43 -17.79 7.86 26.76
N LYS A 44 -18.53 8.65 27.54
CA LYS A 44 -19.30 8.12 28.69
C LYS A 44 -20.49 7.24 28.30
N TYR A 45 -20.85 7.20 27.01
CA TYR A 45 -21.86 6.29 26.46
C TYR A 45 -21.26 4.96 25.99
N ASN A 46 -19.96 4.75 26.23
CA ASN A 46 -19.23 3.57 25.78
C ASN A 46 -19.15 3.48 24.24
N CYS A 47 -19.19 4.61 23.55
CA CYS A 47 -19.06 4.71 22.10
C CYS A 47 -17.71 5.33 21.73
N THR A 48 -17.14 4.86 20.63
CA THR A 48 -16.00 5.49 19.94
C THR A 48 -16.51 6.46 18.85
N PRO A 49 -15.65 7.32 18.27
CA PRO A 49 -16.04 8.12 17.11
C PRO A 49 -16.51 7.28 15.93
N LEU A 50 -16.00 6.05 15.79
CA LEU A 50 -16.44 5.11 14.75
C LEU A 50 -17.87 4.63 14.99
N ASP A 51 -18.23 4.34 16.24
CA ASP A 51 -19.58 3.91 16.61
C ASP A 51 -20.61 5.01 16.38
N GLU A 52 -20.22 6.27 16.62
CA GLU A 52 -21.09 7.43 16.42
C GLU A 52 -21.10 7.94 14.97
N ALA A 53 -20.36 7.35 14.06
CA ALA A 53 -20.24 7.82 12.68
C ALA A 53 -21.59 7.79 11.93
N LYS A 54 -22.03 8.96 11.48
CA LYS A 54 -23.33 9.16 10.81
C LYS A 54 -23.42 8.51 9.43
N THR A 55 -22.30 8.42 8.71
CA THR A 55 -22.26 7.90 7.33
C THR A 55 -21.21 6.80 7.19
N ASP A 56 -21.44 5.89 6.25
CA ASP A 56 -20.47 4.82 5.95
C ASP A 56 -19.13 5.39 5.44
N LYS A 57 -19.16 6.54 4.77
CA LYS A 57 -17.94 7.25 4.38
C LYS A 57 -17.11 7.72 5.58
N ILE A 58 -17.75 8.24 6.64
CA ILE A 58 -17.05 8.60 7.88
C ILE A 58 -16.52 7.36 8.59
N LYS A 59 -17.30 6.27 8.62
CA LYS A 59 -16.82 4.99 9.17
C LYS A 59 -15.56 4.53 8.45
N GLN A 60 -15.57 4.56 7.12
CA GLN A 60 -14.43 4.25 6.28
C GLN A 60 -13.22 5.16 6.57
N LEU A 61 -13.41 6.48 6.72
CA LEU A 61 -12.33 7.41 7.05
C LEU A 61 -11.65 7.09 8.39
N ILE A 62 -12.46 6.84 9.42
CA ILE A 62 -11.96 6.54 10.77
C ILE A 62 -11.31 5.15 10.79
N HIS A 63 -11.99 4.12 10.27
CA HIS A 63 -11.51 2.75 10.22
C HIS A 63 -10.19 2.64 9.44
N ARG A 64 -10.09 3.32 8.28
CA ARG A 64 -8.87 3.37 7.49
C ARG A 64 -7.68 3.98 8.23
N ARG A 65 -7.89 4.99 9.06
CA ARG A 65 -6.84 5.55 9.93
C ARG A 65 -6.40 4.56 11.01
N MET A 66 -7.31 3.74 11.53
CA MET A 66 -6.98 2.63 12.44
C MET A 66 -6.08 1.60 11.74
N ASN A 67 -6.45 1.23 10.50
CA ASN A 67 -5.81 0.19 9.70
C ASN A 67 -4.77 0.71 8.67
N SER A 68 -4.29 1.94 8.86
CA SER A 68 -3.38 2.63 7.92
C SER A 68 -1.97 1.99 7.80
N THR A 69 -1.79 0.77 8.29
CA THR A 69 -0.57 -0.04 8.19
C THR A 69 -0.20 -0.38 6.74
N ARG A 70 -1.07 -0.11 5.75
CA ARG A 70 -0.76 -0.32 4.33
C ARG A 70 0.39 0.56 3.80
N PHE A 71 0.66 1.69 4.43
CA PHE A 71 1.68 2.66 3.99
C PHE A 71 2.89 2.73 4.93
N VAL A 72 2.96 1.87 5.94
CA VAL A 72 4.12 1.77 6.83
C VAL A 72 4.72 0.38 6.66
N SER A 73 5.50 0.22 5.61
CA SER A 73 6.45 -0.87 5.52
C SER A 73 7.82 -0.40 6.02
N ASP A 74 8.55 -1.33 6.59
CA ASP A 74 10.00 -1.18 6.73
C ASP A 74 10.63 -1.22 5.32
N ALA A 75 11.57 -0.32 5.03
CA ALA A 75 12.28 -0.31 3.74
C ALA A 75 12.99 -1.65 3.46
N SER A 76 13.36 -2.40 4.50
CA SER A 76 13.91 -3.76 4.40
C SER A 76 12.94 -4.78 3.78
N ILE A 77 11.63 -4.54 3.89
CA ILE A 77 10.57 -5.39 3.31
C ILE A 77 10.32 -5.03 1.84
N GLU A 78 10.41 -3.75 1.47
CA GLU A 78 10.02 -3.30 0.13
C GLU A 78 11.16 -3.22 -0.86
N TRP A 79 12.39 -2.91 -0.43
CA TRP A 79 13.50 -2.68 -1.35
C TRP A 79 14.54 -3.79 -1.26
N ILE A 80 15.04 -4.22 -2.42
CA ILE A 80 16.36 -4.86 -2.55
C ILE A 80 17.34 -3.76 -2.93
N LEU A 81 18.34 -3.55 -2.09
CA LEU A 81 19.52 -2.77 -2.44
C LEU A 81 20.34 -3.57 -3.46
N SER A 82 20.44 -3.08 -4.69
CA SER A 82 21.28 -3.67 -5.73
C SER A 82 22.21 -2.59 -6.26
N THR A 83 23.51 -2.78 -6.04
CA THR A 83 24.47 -1.70 -6.25
C THR A 83 24.69 -1.37 -7.72
N ASN A 84 24.52 -2.34 -8.65
CA ASN A 84 24.78 -2.10 -10.08
C ASN A 84 23.79 -2.73 -11.08
N ASP A 85 23.06 -3.79 -10.72
CA ASP A 85 22.38 -4.65 -11.72
C ASP A 85 20.85 -4.77 -11.49
N ALA A 86 20.24 -3.81 -10.79
CA ALA A 86 18.81 -3.86 -10.47
C ALA A 86 17.92 -3.94 -11.72
N ASP A 87 18.33 -3.26 -12.80
CA ASP A 87 17.69 -3.30 -14.11
C ASP A 87 17.79 -4.69 -14.76
N PHE A 88 18.97 -5.30 -14.77
CA PHE A 88 19.13 -6.67 -15.27
C PHE A 88 18.31 -7.69 -14.45
N GLN A 89 18.33 -7.56 -13.12
CA GLN A 89 17.54 -8.41 -12.22
C GLN A 89 16.03 -8.23 -12.45
N ALA A 90 15.58 -7.00 -12.70
CA ALA A 90 14.20 -6.74 -13.07
C ALA A 90 13.84 -7.50 -14.36
N SER A 91 14.62 -7.40 -15.44
CA SER A 91 14.38 -8.18 -16.67
C SER A 91 14.25 -9.68 -16.41
N GLU A 92 15.18 -10.26 -15.64
CA GLU A 92 15.14 -11.70 -15.34
C GLU A 92 13.88 -12.10 -14.58
N TYR A 93 13.45 -11.31 -13.59
CA TYR A 93 12.23 -11.59 -12.84
C TYR A 93 10.98 -11.40 -13.68
N TRP A 94 10.93 -10.34 -14.50
CA TRP A 94 9.83 -10.09 -15.41
C TRP A 94 9.70 -11.21 -16.45
N GLU A 95 10.81 -11.71 -17.02
CA GLU A 95 10.78 -12.83 -17.96
C GLU A 95 10.32 -14.13 -17.28
N LYS A 96 10.76 -14.41 -16.06
CA LYS A 96 10.27 -15.56 -15.27
C LYS A 96 8.76 -15.49 -15.02
N LEU A 97 8.22 -14.31 -14.73
CA LEU A 97 6.80 -14.11 -14.48
C LEU A 97 5.92 -14.22 -15.74
N LYS A 98 6.52 -14.28 -16.93
CA LYS A 98 5.80 -14.23 -18.22
C LYS A 98 4.82 -15.36 -18.40
N THR A 99 5.16 -16.53 -17.90
CA THR A 99 4.32 -17.73 -17.96
C THR A 99 3.18 -17.73 -16.92
N TYR A 100 3.20 -16.80 -15.96
CA TYR A 100 2.28 -16.79 -14.82
C TYR A 100 1.10 -15.81 -14.98
N GLY A 101 0.94 -15.15 -16.13
CA GLY A 101 -0.13 -14.16 -16.33
C GLY A 101 -0.87 -14.24 -17.67
N THR A 102 -0.41 -15.10 -18.58
CA THR A 102 -0.83 -15.09 -19.99
C THR A 102 -1.74 -16.26 -20.37
N ASP A 103 -2.21 -17.05 -19.40
CA ASP A 103 -3.15 -18.15 -19.66
C ASP A 103 -4.48 -17.58 -20.18
N PRO A 104 -4.94 -17.97 -21.39
CA PRO A 104 -6.25 -17.57 -21.92
C PRO A 104 -7.43 -17.94 -20.99
N GLN A 105 -7.21 -18.85 -20.05
CA GLN A 105 -8.15 -19.26 -19.01
C GLN A 105 -7.70 -18.80 -17.61
N PHE A 106 -7.25 -17.55 -17.50
CA PHE A 106 -6.73 -16.96 -16.25
C PHE A 106 -7.63 -17.18 -15.01
N TYR A 107 -8.96 -17.31 -15.17
CA TYR A 107 -9.88 -17.64 -14.07
C TYR A 107 -9.54 -18.99 -13.39
N ARG A 108 -8.93 -19.95 -14.11
CA ARG A 108 -8.39 -21.18 -13.51
C ARG A 108 -7.18 -20.89 -12.63
N LEU A 109 -6.34 -19.94 -13.01
CA LEU A 109 -5.22 -19.48 -12.19
C LEU A 109 -5.74 -18.80 -10.93
N ILE A 110 -6.78 -17.97 -11.03
CA ILE A 110 -7.42 -17.36 -9.86
C ILE A 110 -8.01 -18.43 -8.93
N ALA A 111 -8.69 -19.44 -9.48
CA ALA A 111 -9.17 -20.57 -8.68
C ALA A 111 -8.03 -21.34 -8.00
N TYR A 112 -6.88 -21.48 -8.69
CA TYR A 112 -5.67 -22.08 -8.12
C TYR A 112 -5.14 -21.26 -6.94
N ILE A 113 -5.05 -19.93 -7.08
CA ILE A 113 -4.62 -19.03 -6.00
C ILE A 113 -5.60 -19.13 -4.82
N LYS A 114 -6.90 -19.06 -5.09
CA LYS A 114 -7.94 -19.17 -4.07
C LYS A 114 -7.79 -20.46 -3.25
N LYS A 115 -7.54 -21.58 -3.92
CA LYS A 115 -7.39 -22.90 -3.27
C LYS A 115 -6.08 -23.03 -2.49
N ASN A 116 -4.95 -22.66 -3.09
CA ASN A 116 -3.63 -23.02 -2.57
C ASN A 116 -3.01 -21.92 -1.70
N TYR A 117 -3.49 -20.68 -1.79
CA TYR A 117 -2.99 -19.57 -1.00
C TYR A 117 -4.05 -19.07 -0.01
N LEU A 118 -5.22 -18.62 -0.47
CA LEU A 118 -6.28 -18.13 0.43
C LEU A 118 -6.82 -19.25 1.33
N GLY A 119 -6.99 -20.44 0.76
CA GLY A 119 -7.45 -21.63 1.46
C GLY A 119 -6.39 -22.30 2.33
N LYS A 120 -5.20 -21.72 2.53
CA LYS A 120 -4.14 -22.30 3.37
C LYS A 120 -3.41 -21.22 4.18
N ASP A 121 -2.61 -20.40 3.51
CA ASP A 121 -1.68 -19.46 4.14
C ASP A 121 -2.36 -18.19 4.66
N LEU A 122 -3.61 -17.92 4.26
CA LEU A 122 -4.35 -16.72 4.64
C LEU A 122 -5.64 -17.01 5.42
N GLN A 123 -5.83 -18.24 5.92
CA GLN A 123 -7.09 -18.62 6.56
C GLN A 123 -7.43 -17.77 7.78
N ASP A 124 -6.41 -17.31 8.51
CA ASP A 124 -6.56 -16.60 9.78
C ASP A 124 -6.59 -15.06 9.62
N ILE A 125 -6.61 -14.56 8.39
CA ILE A 125 -6.60 -13.12 8.13
C ILE A 125 -7.98 -12.52 8.38
N GLU A 126 -7.99 -11.36 9.04
CA GLU A 126 -9.16 -10.52 9.17
C GLU A 126 -9.73 -10.15 7.79
N GLY A 127 -11.02 -10.44 7.58
CA GLY A 127 -11.70 -10.20 6.31
C GLY A 127 -11.51 -11.29 5.25
N ILE A 128 -11.00 -12.48 5.60
CA ILE A 128 -10.80 -13.59 4.62
C ILE A 128 -12.04 -13.94 3.80
N ASN A 129 -13.24 -13.82 4.36
CA ASN A 129 -14.47 -14.07 3.61
C ASN A 129 -14.70 -12.99 2.53
N THR A 130 -14.45 -11.73 2.85
CA THR A 130 -14.49 -10.61 1.89
C THR A 130 -13.45 -10.81 0.78
N ILE A 131 -12.23 -11.23 1.13
CA ILE A 131 -11.18 -11.55 0.14
C ILE A 131 -11.66 -12.68 -0.79
N LYS A 132 -12.21 -13.77 -0.23
CA LYS A 132 -12.73 -14.90 -1.01
C LYS A 132 -13.87 -14.50 -1.95
N GLN A 133 -14.75 -13.57 -1.52
CA GLN A 133 -15.83 -13.05 -2.37
C GLN A 133 -15.28 -12.31 -3.60
N TYR A 134 -14.28 -11.43 -3.44
CA TYR A 134 -13.64 -10.79 -4.60
C TYR A 134 -13.01 -11.80 -5.55
N PHE A 135 -12.36 -12.86 -5.02
CA PHE A 135 -11.83 -13.94 -5.87
C PHE A 135 -12.94 -14.70 -6.61
N ASP A 136 -14.09 -14.91 -5.98
CA ASP A 136 -15.25 -15.51 -6.64
C ASP A 136 -15.81 -14.62 -7.74
N MET A 137 -15.91 -13.30 -7.51
CA MET A 137 -16.31 -12.35 -8.54
C MET A 137 -15.32 -12.35 -9.71
N ALA A 138 -14.02 -12.36 -9.42
CA ALA A 138 -12.97 -12.45 -10.44
C ALA A 138 -13.11 -13.70 -11.33
N ILE A 139 -13.47 -14.85 -10.73
CA ILE A 139 -13.68 -16.11 -11.45
C ILE A 139 -14.99 -16.09 -12.25
N ASN A 140 -16.09 -15.68 -11.62
CA ASN A 140 -17.44 -15.75 -12.19
C ASN A 140 -17.62 -14.75 -13.34
N GLU A 141 -17.14 -13.52 -13.13
CA GLU A 141 -17.24 -12.45 -14.12
C GLU A 141 -16.07 -12.46 -15.10
N LYS A 142 -15.05 -13.30 -14.84
CA LYS A 142 -13.81 -13.35 -15.62
C LYS A 142 -13.20 -11.96 -15.74
N ASP A 143 -13.03 -11.31 -14.59
CA ASP A 143 -12.53 -9.95 -14.51
C ASP A 143 -11.40 -9.84 -13.46
N PRO A 144 -10.15 -9.58 -13.85
CA PRO A 144 -9.05 -9.48 -12.91
C PRO A 144 -9.11 -8.21 -12.04
N VAL A 145 -9.96 -7.23 -12.36
CA VAL A 145 -10.10 -5.99 -11.57
C VAL A 145 -10.48 -6.30 -10.12
N TYR A 146 -11.26 -7.37 -9.89
CA TYR A 146 -11.61 -7.82 -8.55
C TYR A 146 -10.40 -8.26 -7.71
N LEU A 147 -9.28 -8.65 -8.31
CA LEU A 147 -8.04 -8.90 -7.56
C LEU A 147 -7.45 -7.60 -7.01
N LEU A 148 -7.48 -6.50 -7.78
CA LEU A 148 -7.07 -5.18 -7.31
C LEU A 148 -8.03 -4.64 -6.25
N GLN A 149 -9.32 -4.92 -6.37
CA GLN A 149 -10.29 -4.58 -5.32
C GLN A 149 -10.05 -5.40 -4.05
N ALA A 150 -9.73 -6.69 -4.16
CA ALA A 150 -9.32 -7.49 -3.00
C ALA A 150 -8.07 -6.90 -2.32
N TYR A 151 -7.08 -6.49 -3.12
CA TYR A 151 -5.84 -5.88 -2.64
C TYR A 151 -6.06 -4.57 -1.87
N THR A 152 -6.97 -3.73 -2.38
CA THR A 152 -7.30 -2.42 -1.79
C THR A 152 -8.44 -2.49 -0.76
N ALA A 153 -9.03 -3.67 -0.54
CA ALA A 153 -10.07 -3.87 0.44
C ALA A 153 -9.54 -3.65 1.87
N GLU A 154 -10.41 -3.16 2.76
CA GLU A 154 -10.11 -3.05 4.19
C GLU A 154 -10.13 -4.40 4.90
N THR A 155 -9.08 -5.16 4.59
CA THR A 155 -8.78 -6.49 5.10
C THR A 155 -7.28 -6.57 5.36
N GLY A 156 -6.82 -7.61 6.05
CA GLY A 156 -5.38 -7.86 6.21
C GLY A 156 -4.68 -8.35 4.93
N PHE A 157 -5.37 -8.41 3.77
CA PHE A 157 -4.82 -9.01 2.56
C PHE A 157 -3.58 -8.29 2.05
N TYR A 158 -3.67 -6.95 1.91
CA TYR A 158 -2.58 -6.10 1.46
C TYR A 158 -1.29 -6.39 2.23
N SER A 159 -1.36 -6.28 3.56
CA SER A 159 -0.19 -6.36 4.44
C SER A 159 0.41 -7.76 4.39
N THR A 160 -0.42 -8.79 4.47
CA THR A 160 0.07 -10.17 4.49
C THR A 160 0.58 -10.61 3.13
N LEU A 161 -0.07 -10.22 2.04
CA LEU A 161 0.43 -10.48 0.70
C LEU A 161 1.81 -9.86 0.52
N ASN A 162 2.00 -8.57 0.85
CA ASN A 162 3.29 -7.92 0.70
C ASN A 162 4.39 -8.58 1.58
N VAL A 163 4.08 -8.98 2.83
CA VAL A 163 5.03 -9.76 3.65
C VAL A 163 5.42 -11.08 2.98
N HIS A 164 4.45 -11.82 2.45
CA HIS A 164 4.70 -13.10 1.78
C HIS A 164 5.46 -12.91 0.45
N LEU A 165 5.19 -11.83 -0.28
CA LEU A 165 5.91 -11.46 -1.51
C LEU A 165 7.36 -11.07 -1.24
N ALA A 166 7.65 -10.37 -0.14
CA ALA A 166 9.02 -10.03 0.24
C ALA A 166 9.92 -11.27 0.46
N GLN A 167 9.29 -12.40 0.78
CA GLN A 167 9.94 -13.70 0.98
C GLN A 167 9.98 -14.56 -0.29
N LEU A 168 9.28 -14.16 -1.36
CA LEU A 168 9.21 -14.92 -2.61
C LEU A 168 10.61 -15.03 -3.25
N ARG A 169 10.93 -16.23 -3.73
CA ARG A 169 12.15 -16.53 -4.49
C ARG A 169 11.75 -17.16 -5.82
N LEU A 170 11.89 -16.41 -6.91
CA LEU A 170 11.45 -16.84 -8.24
C LEU A 170 12.35 -17.94 -8.83
N GLU A 171 13.53 -18.18 -8.27
CA GLU A 171 14.49 -19.19 -8.72
C GLU A 171 14.04 -20.62 -8.38
N ASN A 172 13.13 -20.81 -7.42
CA ASN A 172 12.68 -22.13 -6.98
C ASN A 172 11.20 -22.14 -6.57
N LEU A 173 10.31 -21.95 -7.55
CA LEU A 173 8.86 -22.00 -7.37
C LEU A 173 8.32 -23.45 -7.35
N THR A 174 8.66 -24.21 -6.32
CA THR A 174 8.15 -25.58 -6.13
C THR A 174 6.91 -25.63 -5.24
N ALA A 175 6.84 -24.74 -4.26
CA ALA A 175 5.73 -24.66 -3.32
C ALA A 175 4.48 -24.01 -3.95
N LYS A 176 3.30 -24.60 -3.75
CA LYS A 176 2.06 -24.21 -4.45
C LYS A 176 1.61 -22.79 -4.11
N GLU A 177 1.88 -22.35 -2.89
CA GLU A 177 1.66 -21.01 -2.40
C GLU A 177 2.56 -19.98 -3.09
N ASN A 178 3.83 -20.32 -3.33
CA ASN A 178 4.76 -19.45 -4.06
C ASN A 178 4.37 -19.35 -5.54
N VAL A 179 3.94 -20.46 -6.13
CA VAL A 179 3.33 -20.49 -7.46
C VAL A 179 2.07 -19.62 -7.51
N SER A 180 1.23 -19.66 -6.48
CA SER A 180 0.03 -18.82 -6.39
C SER A 180 0.37 -17.33 -6.32
N ARG A 181 1.39 -16.96 -5.55
CA ARG A 181 1.90 -15.58 -5.48
C ARG A 181 2.47 -15.11 -6.82
N ALA A 182 3.21 -15.96 -7.52
CA ALA A 182 3.70 -15.68 -8.87
C ALA A 182 2.55 -15.51 -9.88
N TYR A 183 1.51 -16.35 -9.82
CA TYR A 183 0.29 -16.17 -10.62
C TYR A 183 -0.41 -14.85 -10.29
N TYR A 184 -0.50 -14.48 -9.02
CA TYR A 184 -1.10 -13.20 -8.63
C TYR A 184 -0.36 -12.02 -9.27
N ILE A 185 0.98 -11.97 -9.15
CA ILE A 185 1.79 -10.92 -9.78
C ILE A 185 1.62 -10.96 -11.31
N GLY A 186 1.75 -12.14 -11.91
CA GLY A 186 1.67 -12.32 -13.35
C GLY A 186 0.35 -11.83 -13.95
N ILE A 187 -0.78 -12.18 -13.31
CA ILE A 187 -2.11 -11.72 -13.74
C ILE A 187 -2.20 -10.20 -13.64
N ILE A 188 -1.84 -9.61 -12.50
CA ILE A 188 -1.91 -8.15 -12.31
C ILE A 188 -1.05 -7.41 -13.34
N ALA A 189 0.12 -7.95 -13.63
CA ALA A 189 1.12 -7.30 -14.47
C ALA A 189 0.90 -7.47 -15.98
N ARG A 190 0.12 -8.46 -16.42
CA ARG A 190 0.03 -8.83 -17.85
C ARG A 190 -1.36 -9.07 -18.40
N HIS A 191 -2.39 -9.08 -17.56
CA HIS A 191 -3.73 -9.26 -18.09
C HIS A 191 -4.10 -8.05 -18.98
N PRO A 192 -4.54 -8.23 -20.24
CA PRO A 192 -4.77 -7.11 -21.17
C PRO A 192 -5.74 -6.05 -20.66
N LYS A 193 -6.78 -6.47 -19.93
CA LYS A 193 -7.71 -5.55 -19.27
C LYS A 193 -7.04 -4.64 -18.23
N LEU A 194 -5.94 -5.08 -17.61
CA LEU A 194 -5.23 -4.28 -16.62
C LEU A 194 -4.23 -3.30 -17.26
N GLU A 195 -3.78 -3.56 -18.48
CA GLU A 195 -2.94 -2.63 -19.26
C GLU A 195 -3.65 -1.30 -19.53
N THR A 196 -4.99 -1.26 -19.55
CA THR A 196 -5.73 0.00 -19.68
C THR A 196 -5.59 0.92 -18.47
N PHE A 197 -5.06 0.41 -17.35
CA PHE A 197 -4.75 1.18 -16.15
C PHE A 197 -3.27 1.57 -16.07
N SER A 198 -2.47 1.36 -17.11
CA SER A 198 -1.05 1.76 -17.11
C SER A 198 -0.83 3.21 -16.70
N TYR A 199 0.18 3.45 -15.85
CA TYR A 199 0.52 4.79 -15.37
C TYR A 199 1.99 5.13 -15.64
N THR A 200 2.22 6.35 -16.13
CA THR A 200 3.53 7.01 -16.14
C THR A 200 3.39 8.39 -15.50
N GLY A 201 4.47 8.88 -14.89
CA GLY A 201 4.47 10.15 -14.19
C GLY A 201 5.05 10.04 -12.78
N VAL A 202 4.77 11.06 -11.97
CA VAL A 202 5.31 11.15 -10.61
C VAL A 202 4.29 10.65 -9.60
N THR A 203 4.74 9.87 -8.63
CA THR A 203 3.94 9.44 -7.47
C THR A 203 4.74 9.55 -6.18
N PHE A 204 4.02 9.51 -5.05
CA PHE A 204 4.54 9.77 -3.73
C PHE A 204 4.17 8.63 -2.78
N ARG A 205 5.13 8.19 -1.95
CA ARG A 205 4.91 7.19 -0.91
C ARG A 205 5.57 7.64 0.39
N GLY A 206 4.79 7.76 1.45
CA GLY A 206 5.32 7.90 2.80
C GLY A 206 5.90 6.56 3.27
N MET A 207 7.08 6.57 3.87
CA MET A 207 7.75 5.39 4.43
C MET A 207 8.41 5.74 5.77
N MET A 208 8.57 4.74 6.65
CA MET A 208 9.40 4.86 7.85
C MET A 208 10.71 4.13 7.60
N ILE A 209 11.81 4.87 7.49
CA ILE A 209 13.12 4.32 7.12
C ILE A 209 14.09 4.50 8.29
N THR A 210 14.79 3.44 8.68
CA THR A 210 15.79 3.52 9.76
C THR A 210 16.93 4.47 9.39
N ASN A 211 17.53 5.11 10.39
CA ASN A 211 18.75 5.88 10.19
C ASN A 211 19.88 5.05 9.56
N ASN A 212 19.93 3.74 9.85
CA ASN A 212 20.93 2.83 9.29
C ASN A 212 20.71 2.57 7.79
N ASP A 213 19.47 2.38 7.35
CA ASP A 213 19.15 2.18 5.94
C ASP A 213 19.37 3.46 5.13
N LEU A 214 19.00 4.62 5.67
CA LEU A 214 19.25 5.92 5.02
C LEU A 214 20.74 6.17 4.75
N LYS A 215 21.64 5.73 5.65
CA LYS A 215 23.09 5.85 5.43
C LYS A 215 23.61 5.00 4.26
N GLN A 216 22.89 3.93 3.92
CA GLN A 216 23.24 3.06 2.80
C GLN A 216 22.76 3.65 1.46
N TYR A 217 21.70 4.45 1.49
CA TYR A 217 21.17 5.13 0.31
C TYR A 217 22.05 6.30 -0.09
N LYS A 218 22.50 6.29 -1.35
CA LYS A 218 23.28 7.38 -1.95
C LYS A 218 22.75 7.67 -3.34
N ARG A 219 23.00 8.88 -3.83
CA ARG A 219 22.76 9.19 -5.24
C ARG A 219 23.50 8.18 -6.11
N GLY A 220 22.77 7.57 -7.05
CA GLY A 220 23.27 6.53 -7.93
C GLY A 220 22.91 5.11 -7.50
N THR A 221 22.59 4.89 -6.22
CA THR A 221 22.11 3.58 -5.73
C THR A 221 20.88 3.16 -6.50
N ARG A 222 20.84 1.90 -6.94
CA ARG A 222 19.65 1.30 -7.53
C ARG A 222 18.93 0.44 -6.51
N ILE A 223 17.61 0.43 -6.60
CA ILE A 223 16.73 -0.41 -5.79
C ILE A 223 15.80 -1.17 -6.70
N LEU A 224 15.34 -2.32 -6.22
CA LEU A 224 14.31 -3.12 -6.86
C LEU A 224 13.17 -3.30 -5.86
N THR A 225 11.91 -3.08 -6.30
CA THR A 225 10.75 -3.38 -5.45
C THR A 225 10.60 -4.89 -5.27
N LYS A 226 10.38 -5.38 -4.04
CA LYS A 226 10.09 -6.80 -3.78
C LYS A 226 8.60 -7.11 -3.87
N THR A 227 7.78 -6.10 -3.59
CA THR A 227 6.35 -6.20 -3.39
C THR A 227 5.65 -5.13 -4.21
N PHE A 228 4.32 -5.19 -4.22
CA PHE A 228 3.53 -4.06 -4.67
C PHE A 228 3.78 -2.86 -3.75
N SER A 229 3.90 -1.67 -4.32
CA SER A 229 4.06 -0.42 -3.57
C SER A 229 2.91 0.52 -3.89
N SER A 230 1.99 0.70 -2.95
CA SER A 230 0.90 1.67 -3.08
C SER A 230 1.43 3.09 -2.98
N THR A 231 1.24 3.90 -4.00
CA THR A 231 1.68 5.29 -4.03
C THR A 231 0.49 6.19 -4.32
N SER A 232 0.62 7.49 -4.09
CA SER A 232 -0.40 8.48 -4.45
C SER A 232 0.13 9.42 -5.52
N LYS A 233 -0.73 9.86 -6.45
CA LYS A 233 -0.42 10.98 -7.35
C LYS A 233 -0.27 12.31 -6.59
N GLN A 234 -0.76 12.38 -5.35
CA GLN A 234 -0.79 13.58 -4.53
C GLN A 234 0.18 13.47 -3.35
N LYS A 235 1.09 14.46 -3.24
CA LYS A 235 2.14 14.46 -2.21
C LYS A 235 1.55 14.60 -0.81
N ASP A 236 0.56 15.47 -0.63
CA ASP A 236 -0.15 15.70 0.63
C ASP A 236 -0.90 14.46 1.12
N VAL A 237 -1.54 13.72 0.22
CA VAL A 237 -2.15 12.42 0.54
C VAL A 237 -1.09 11.44 1.05
N ALA A 238 0.03 11.29 0.34
CA ALA A 238 1.14 10.42 0.77
C ALA A 238 1.75 10.83 2.13
N LEU A 239 1.88 12.13 2.37
CA LEU A 239 2.32 12.68 3.65
C LEU A 239 1.31 12.42 4.77
N GLY A 240 0.01 12.42 4.46
CA GLY A 240 -1.04 12.10 5.42
C GLY A 240 -0.90 10.72 6.06
N PHE A 241 -0.23 9.78 5.40
CA PHE A 241 0.05 8.44 5.94
C PHE A 241 1.30 8.35 6.81
N LEU A 242 2.18 9.36 6.78
CA LEU A 242 3.31 9.41 7.70
C LEU A 242 2.80 9.66 9.11
N ARG A 243 3.24 8.84 10.05
CA ARG A 243 2.99 9.05 11.48
C ARG A 243 4.15 9.85 12.05
N ASP A 244 3.84 10.89 12.84
CA ASP A 244 4.84 11.54 13.66
C ASP A 244 5.11 10.63 14.86
N ASN A 245 6.20 9.86 14.81
CA ASN A 245 6.66 9.12 15.97
C ASN A 245 7.17 10.12 17.01
N SER A 246 6.40 10.31 18.07
CA SER A 246 6.74 11.13 19.23
C SER A 246 7.63 10.40 20.26
N GLY A 247 8.51 9.49 19.83
CA GLY A 247 9.42 8.80 20.76
C GLY A 247 10.37 7.80 20.09
N THR A 248 11.57 7.70 20.68
CA THR A 248 12.67 6.67 20.68
C THR A 248 12.95 5.76 19.47
N ASP A 249 12.12 5.73 18.45
CA ASP A 249 12.29 4.94 17.23
C ASP A 249 13.35 5.59 16.33
N ASP A 250 14.31 4.80 15.86
CA ASP A 250 15.41 5.27 15.01
C ASP A 250 14.96 5.55 13.56
N ARG A 251 13.67 5.36 13.28
CA ARG A 251 13.05 5.52 11.97
C ARG A 251 12.66 6.96 11.69
N LEU A 252 13.03 7.43 10.51
CA LEU A 252 12.70 8.74 9.98
C LEU A 252 11.50 8.64 9.03
N SER A 253 10.51 9.50 9.25
CA SER A 253 9.43 9.70 8.29
C SER A 253 10.03 10.23 6.98
N THR A 254 9.85 9.47 5.90
CA THR A 254 10.50 9.73 4.62
C THR A 254 9.45 9.78 3.52
N ILE A 255 9.51 10.79 2.66
CA ILE A 255 8.73 10.83 1.42
C ILE A 255 9.57 10.32 0.26
N CYS A 256 9.14 9.24 -0.35
CA CYS A 256 9.72 8.71 -1.58
C CYS A 256 8.96 9.28 -2.78
N VAL A 257 9.69 9.89 -3.72
CA VAL A 257 9.16 10.46 -4.96
C VAL A 257 9.59 9.57 -6.11
N TYR A 258 8.65 8.85 -6.72
CA TYR A 258 8.91 7.94 -7.83
C TYR A 258 8.57 8.62 -9.16
N GLU A 259 9.54 8.73 -10.05
CA GLU A 259 9.34 9.09 -11.46
C GLU A 259 9.25 7.80 -12.29
N ILE A 260 8.03 7.40 -12.64
CA ILE A 260 7.69 6.20 -13.41
C ILE A 260 7.62 6.56 -14.89
N ARG A 261 8.26 5.76 -15.73
CA ARG A 261 8.48 5.99 -17.16
C ARG A 261 7.99 4.82 -18.02
N ASN A 262 7.92 3.62 -17.46
CA ASN A 262 7.44 2.42 -18.12
C ASN A 262 5.96 2.21 -17.82
N GLU A 263 5.15 2.14 -18.87
CA GLU A 263 3.70 1.93 -18.75
C GLU A 263 3.34 0.58 -18.11
N ARG A 264 4.26 -0.39 -18.08
CA ARG A 264 3.99 -1.74 -17.55
C ARG A 264 4.31 -1.94 -16.09
N THR A 265 4.92 -0.97 -15.41
CA THR A 265 5.45 -1.15 -14.05
C THR A 265 4.57 -0.50 -12.99
N ALA A 266 3.55 0.25 -13.39
CA ALA A 266 2.58 0.83 -12.48
C ALA A 266 1.17 0.88 -13.06
N LEU A 267 0.18 0.74 -12.17
CA LEU A 267 -1.23 0.82 -12.49
C LEU A 267 -1.90 1.97 -11.75
N ASP A 268 -2.59 2.84 -12.47
CA ASP A 268 -3.54 3.81 -11.95
C ASP A 268 -4.82 3.10 -11.48
N ILE A 269 -4.92 2.91 -10.16
CA ILE A 269 -6.05 2.19 -9.55
C ILE A 269 -6.98 3.12 -8.79
N GLU A 270 -6.91 4.43 -9.05
CA GLU A 270 -7.73 5.45 -8.39
C GLU A 270 -9.23 5.10 -8.41
N HIS A 271 -9.76 4.69 -9.55
CA HIS A 271 -11.19 4.38 -9.72
C HIS A 271 -11.55 2.93 -9.37
N ILE A 272 -10.57 2.09 -9.06
CA ILE A 272 -10.75 0.69 -8.66
C ILE A 272 -10.69 0.57 -7.14
N SER A 273 -9.80 1.33 -6.51
CA SER A 273 -9.61 1.36 -5.07
C SER A 273 -10.90 1.77 -4.37
N LEU A 274 -11.18 1.17 -3.22
CA LEU A 274 -12.29 1.59 -2.36
C LEU A 274 -12.14 3.05 -1.90
N PHE A 275 -10.93 3.61 -1.98
CA PHE A 275 -10.61 4.95 -1.51
C PHE A 275 -10.10 5.84 -2.64
N GLN A 276 -11.00 6.30 -3.51
CA GLN A 276 -10.65 7.10 -4.68
C GLN A 276 -9.93 8.43 -4.34
N ASP A 277 -10.13 8.95 -3.14
CA ASP A 277 -9.44 10.14 -2.64
C ASP A 277 -7.93 9.89 -2.41
N GLU A 278 -7.48 8.63 -2.38
CA GLU A 278 -6.06 8.29 -2.31
C GLU A 278 -5.29 8.62 -3.59
N LYS A 279 -5.98 8.77 -4.73
CA LYS A 279 -5.34 8.92 -6.05
C LYS A 279 -4.28 7.84 -6.26
N GLU A 280 -4.65 6.61 -5.93
CA GLU A 280 -3.71 5.50 -5.76
C GLU A 280 -3.13 5.04 -7.10
N VAL A 281 -1.80 4.90 -7.12
CA VAL A 281 -1.04 4.26 -8.20
C VAL A 281 -0.25 3.11 -7.58
N LEU A 282 -0.42 1.92 -8.11
CA LEU A 282 0.21 0.71 -7.64
C LEU A 282 1.46 0.40 -8.47
N ILE A 283 2.64 0.60 -7.88
CA ILE A 283 3.90 0.16 -8.49
C ILE A 283 4.02 -1.36 -8.30
N LEU A 284 4.35 -2.08 -9.36
CA LEU A 284 4.43 -3.53 -9.37
C LEU A 284 5.74 -4.04 -8.76
N PRO A 285 5.77 -5.28 -8.24
CA PRO A 285 7.01 -5.93 -7.82
C PRO A 285 8.03 -5.98 -8.96
N TYR A 286 9.30 -6.02 -8.57
CA TYR A 286 10.45 -6.11 -9.47
C TYR A 286 10.56 -4.92 -10.43
N SER A 287 10.15 -3.73 -9.99
CA SER A 287 10.35 -2.47 -10.70
C SER A 287 11.65 -1.82 -10.22
N ALA A 288 12.56 -1.50 -11.15
CA ALA A 288 13.88 -0.99 -10.83
C ALA A 288 13.92 0.55 -10.84
N PHE A 289 14.45 1.14 -9.77
CA PHE A 289 14.60 2.58 -9.65
C PHE A 289 16.02 2.96 -9.25
N LYS A 290 16.46 4.13 -9.70
CA LYS A 290 17.71 4.76 -9.31
C LYS A 290 17.43 5.96 -8.41
N ILE A 291 18.13 6.03 -7.28
CA ILE A 291 18.10 7.19 -6.40
C ILE A 291 18.86 8.33 -7.08
N ILE A 292 18.18 9.45 -7.35
CA ILE A 292 18.75 10.62 -8.03
C ILE A 292 19.05 11.77 -7.06
N ASP A 293 18.36 11.82 -5.92
CA ASP A 293 18.52 12.87 -4.91
C ASP A 293 18.06 12.36 -3.55
N ILE A 294 18.71 12.83 -2.48
CA ILE A 294 18.32 12.58 -1.09
C ILE A 294 18.44 13.90 -0.34
N LYS A 295 17.37 14.31 0.32
CA LYS A 295 17.34 15.51 1.18
C LYS A 295 16.95 15.11 2.60
N LEU A 296 17.65 15.66 3.58
CA LEU A 296 17.33 15.50 5.00
C LEU A 296 16.81 16.84 5.51
N TYR A 297 15.80 16.80 6.37
CA TYR A 297 15.18 17.96 6.99
C TYR A 297 15.41 17.91 8.49
N GLU A 298 15.88 19.02 9.07
CA GLU A 298 16.14 19.11 10.52
C GLU A 298 14.85 19.13 11.34
N ASN A 299 13.78 19.75 10.79
CA ASN A 299 12.49 19.93 11.45
C ASN A 299 11.33 19.57 10.52
N GLY A 300 10.27 18.96 11.07
CA GLY A 300 9.03 18.65 10.36
C GLY A 300 8.84 17.17 10.00
N SER A 301 7.75 16.91 9.28
CA SER A 301 7.40 15.61 8.68
C SER A 301 7.09 15.87 7.21
N PRO A 302 7.83 15.29 6.26
CA PRO A 302 8.81 14.22 6.44
C PRO A 302 10.18 14.76 6.89
N ARG A 303 10.97 13.92 7.56
CA ARG A 303 12.37 14.19 7.92
C ARG A 303 13.37 13.87 6.80
N ALA A 304 12.95 13.13 5.77
CA ALA A 304 13.75 12.90 4.57
C ALA A 304 12.89 12.89 3.30
N GLU A 305 13.50 13.24 2.17
CA GLU A 305 12.94 13.06 0.83
C GLU A 305 13.93 12.27 -0.03
N ILE A 306 13.48 11.16 -0.61
CA ILE A 306 14.26 10.35 -1.54
C ILE A 306 13.60 10.46 -2.91
N LYS A 307 14.33 10.95 -3.91
CA LYS A 307 13.86 10.98 -5.29
C LYS A 307 14.39 9.78 -6.05
N LEU A 308 13.48 9.04 -6.64
CA LEU A 308 13.71 7.84 -7.40
C LEU A 308 13.28 8.07 -8.84
N LYS A 309 14.10 7.66 -9.78
CA LYS A 309 13.79 7.67 -11.20
C LYS A 309 13.87 6.26 -11.72
N GLU A 310 12.82 5.81 -12.40
CA GLU A 310 12.77 4.46 -12.96
C GLU A 310 13.97 4.25 -13.89
N CYS A 311 14.60 3.08 -13.77
CA CYS A 311 15.64 2.67 -14.69
C CYS A 311 15.05 2.54 -16.10
N GLU A 312 15.88 2.79 -17.12
CA GLU A 312 15.45 2.64 -18.52
C GLU A 312 14.88 1.22 -18.78
N PRO A 313 13.92 1.08 -19.71
CA PRO A 313 13.20 -0.17 -19.92
C PRO A 313 14.15 -1.33 -20.23
N TRP A 314 13.74 -2.51 -19.76
CA TRP A 314 14.57 -3.69 -19.54
C TRP A 314 13.94 -4.95 -20.12
#